data_AF-A0A6J6BP05-F1
#
_entry.id   AF-A0A6J6BP05-F1
#
_cell.length_a   1.000
_cell.length_b   1.000
_cell.length_c   1.000
_cell.angle_alpha   90.00
_cell.angle_beta   90.00
_cell.angle_gamma   90.00
#
_symmetry.space_group_name_H-M   'P 1'
#
loop_
_entity.id
_entity.type
_entity.pdbx_description
1 polymer ?
#
loop_
_entity_poly.entity_id
_entity_poly.type
_entity_poly.pdbx_seq_one_letter_code
_entity_poly.pdbx_strand_id
1 'polypeptide(L)'
;MAQVTAASLLAMVGVFDVIGTLFSGWLTDRIDPRKLLFFYYFLRGLSLFLLPSILFSDIKVSTLVFVIFYGLDWVATVPPTIMLCRQVLGPERGTVVYGWVFAAHQIGGGIAALGAAIVRENMGSYAAAFYASGIMCVITSYFVLQIKATKE
;
A
#
# COMPACT_ATOMS: atom_id res chain seq x y z
N MET A 1 8.00 23.50 15.41
CA MET A 1 8.72 23.08 14.18
C MET A 1 8.45 21.63 13.79
N ALA A 2 8.47 20.66 14.72
CA ALA A 2 8.23 19.24 14.40
C ALA A 2 6.93 18.93 13.62
N GLN A 3 5.83 19.63 13.93
CA GLN A 3 4.55 19.47 13.20
C GLN A 3 4.66 19.88 11.72
N VAL A 4 5.35 20.98 11.42
CA VAL A 4 5.57 21.45 10.04
C VAL A 4 6.42 20.42 9.30
N THR A 5 7.47 19.92 9.93
CA THR A 5 8.33 18.87 9.38
C THR A 5 7.53 17.61 9.02
N ALA A 6 6.69 17.11 9.94
CA ALA A 6 5.84 15.95 9.69
C ALA A 6 4.85 16.20 8.55
N ALA A 7 4.21 17.37 8.51
CA ALA A 7 3.30 17.75 7.42
C ALA A 7 4.02 17.85 6.06
N SER A 8 5.24 18.38 6.01
CA SER A 8 6.05 18.45 4.80
C SER A 8 6.48 17.07 4.30
N LEU A 9 6.83 16.15 5.21
CA LEU A 9 7.11 14.76 4.83
C LEU A 9 5.86 14.07 4.28
N LEU A 10 4.70 14.27 4.89
CA LEU A 10 3.43 13.74 4.38
C LEU A 10 3.06 14.33 3.02
N ALA A 11 3.29 15.63 2.80
CA ALA A 11 3.10 16.26 1.50
C ALA A 11 4.04 15.66 0.44
N MET A 12 5.29 15.37 0.81
CA MET A 12 6.24 14.70 -0.07
C MET A 12 5.77 13.29 -0.45
N VAL A 13 5.25 12.53 0.51
CA VAL A 13 4.60 11.23 0.23
C VAL A 13 3.52 11.41 -0.85
N GLY A 14 2.66 12.43 -0.73
CA GLY A 14 1.60 12.72 -1.71
C GLY A 14 2.11 13.08 -3.11
N VAL A 15 3.24 13.78 -3.23
CA VAL A 15 3.86 14.07 -4.54
C VAL A 15 4.34 12.78 -5.21
N PHE A 16 5.04 11.92 -4.46
CA PHE A 16 5.50 10.64 -4.97
C PHE A 16 4.35 9.66 -5.24
N ASP A 17 3.25 9.76 -4.51
CA ASP A 17 2.03 8.99 -4.74
C ASP A 17 1.40 9.26 -6.10
N VAL A 18 1.33 10.52 -6.51
CA VAL A 18 0.88 10.88 -7.87
C VAL A 18 1.79 10.26 -8.93
N ILE A 19 3.10 10.39 -8.75
CA ILE A 19 4.10 9.83 -9.69
C ILE A 19 3.96 8.31 -9.77
N GLY A 20 3.91 7.63 -8.63
CA GLY A 20 3.82 6.19 -8.51
C GLY A 20 2.51 5.63 -9.09
N THR A 21 1.40 6.30 -8.84
CA THR A 21 0.09 5.91 -9.37
C THR A 21 0.00 6.05 -10.89
N LEU A 22 0.50 7.15 -11.45
CA LEU A 22 0.55 7.35 -12.90
C LEU A 22 1.46 6.32 -13.57
N PHE A 23 2.65 6.09 -13.01
CA PHE A 23 3.58 5.09 -13.53
C PHE A 23 3.01 3.68 -13.42
N SER A 24 2.35 3.35 -12.32
CA SER A 24 1.67 2.05 -12.15
C SER A 24 0.53 1.86 -13.15
N GLY A 25 -0.23 2.91 -13.46
CA GLY A 25 -1.23 2.89 -14.53
C GLY A 25 -0.63 2.53 -15.88
N TRP A 26 0.43 3.25 -16.28
CA TRP A 26 1.18 2.95 -17.50
C TRP A 26 1.73 1.52 -17.53
N LEU A 27 2.19 1.02 -16.38
CA LEU A 27 2.74 -0.34 -16.27
C LEU A 27 1.64 -1.41 -16.34
N THR A 28 0.46 -1.12 -15.78
CA THR A 28 -0.71 -2.00 -15.78
C THR A 28 -1.22 -2.29 -17.19
N ASP A 29 -1.06 -1.34 -18.11
CA ASP A 29 -1.40 -1.55 -19.52
C ASP A 29 -0.47 -2.55 -20.24
N ARG A 30 0.71 -2.85 -19.67
CA ARG A 30 1.78 -3.62 -20.32
C ARG A 30 2.17 -4.90 -19.58
N ILE A 31 1.93 -4.96 -18.28
CA ILE A 31 2.34 -6.06 -17.41
C ILE A 31 1.11 -6.64 -16.71
N ASP A 32 1.09 -7.97 -16.55
CA ASP A 32 0.06 -8.67 -15.77
C ASP A 32 -0.17 -7.97 -14.41
N PRO A 33 -1.39 -7.46 -14.14
CA PRO A 33 -1.71 -6.74 -12.91
C PRO A 33 -1.37 -7.52 -11.64
N ARG A 34 -1.44 -8.86 -11.68
CA ARG A 34 -1.12 -9.70 -10.52
C ARG A 34 0.35 -9.63 -10.14
N LYS A 35 1.24 -9.55 -11.13
CA LYS A 35 2.69 -9.41 -10.90
C LYS A 35 3.01 -8.04 -10.29
N LEU A 36 2.34 -6.99 -10.79
CA LEU A 36 2.50 -5.64 -10.25
C LEU A 36 2.05 -5.58 -8.78
N LEU A 37 0.85 -6.08 -8.51
CA LEU A 37 0.32 -6.16 -7.15
C LEU A 37 1.21 -7.01 -6.23
N PHE A 38 1.77 -8.12 -6.71
CA PHE A 38 2.76 -8.90 -5.94
C PHE A 38 3.93 -8.02 -5.50
N PHE A 39 4.57 -7.29 -6.42
CA PHE A 39 5.71 -6.44 -6.08
C PHE A 39 5.32 -5.29 -5.15
N TYR A 40 4.20 -4.62 -5.41
CA TYR A 40 3.73 -3.54 -4.55
C TYR A 40 3.45 -4.02 -3.13
N TYR A 41 2.66 -5.08 -2.95
CA TYR A 41 2.39 -5.62 -1.61
C TYR A 41 3.64 -6.19 -0.94
N PHE A 42 4.53 -6.86 -1.68
CA PHE A 42 5.74 -7.42 -1.12
C PHE A 42 6.70 -6.31 -0.62
N LEU A 43 6.96 -5.32 -1.45
CA LEU A 43 7.86 -4.22 -1.09
C LEU A 43 7.26 -3.30 -0.02
N ARG A 44 5.93 -3.07 -0.04
CA ARG A 44 5.22 -2.41 1.06
C ARG A 44 5.37 -3.17 2.36
N GLY A 45 5.20 -4.48 2.31
CA GLY A 45 5.35 -5.35 3.47
C GLY A 45 6.75 -5.24 4.09
N LEU A 46 7.79 -5.33 3.26
CA LEU A 46 9.17 -5.15 3.69
C LEU A 46 9.42 -3.74 4.26
N SER A 47 8.90 -2.71 3.60
CA SER A 47 9.07 -1.32 4.03
C SER A 47 8.43 -1.05 5.39
N LEU A 48 7.20 -1.55 5.61
CA LEU A 48 6.52 -1.46 6.90
C LEU A 48 7.22 -2.28 7.97
N PHE A 49 7.74 -3.46 7.62
CA PHE A 49 8.50 -4.28 8.55
C PHE A 49 9.81 -3.60 9.00
N LEU A 50 10.50 -2.90 8.08
CA LEU A 50 11.73 -2.19 8.42
C LEU A 50 11.48 -0.84 9.11
N LEU A 51 10.30 -0.24 8.92
CA LEU A 51 9.96 1.10 9.38
C LEU A 51 10.31 1.38 10.85
N PRO A 52 9.98 0.51 11.83
CA PRO A 52 10.32 0.76 13.24
C PRO A 52 11.82 0.91 13.51
N SER A 53 12.68 0.34 12.66
CA SER A 53 14.15 0.40 12.80
C SER A 53 14.77 1.62 12.10
N ILE A 54 14.04 2.24 11.17
CA ILE A 54 14.56 3.33 10.32
C ILE A 54 13.85 4.67 10.54
N LEU A 55 12.75 4.67 11.30
CA LEU A 55 12.00 5.86 11.69
C LEU A 55 12.58 6.43 12.98
N PHE A 56 13.33 7.52 12.84
CA PHE A 56 13.95 8.24 13.95
C PHE A 56 13.14 9.51 14.30
N SER A 57 13.32 10.01 15.52
CA SER A 57 12.73 11.27 15.96
C SER A 57 13.22 12.48 15.16
N ASP A 58 14.45 12.41 14.65
CA ASP A 58 15.03 13.39 13.73
C ASP A 58 14.99 12.87 12.28
N ILE A 59 14.92 13.77 11.30
CA ILE A 59 15.02 13.39 9.90
C ILE A 59 16.40 12.81 9.64
N LYS A 60 16.43 11.56 9.17
CA LYS A 60 17.62 10.94 8.58
C LYS A 60 17.37 10.63 7.11
N VAL A 61 18.45 10.34 6.40
CA VAL A 61 18.38 9.88 5.00
C VAL A 61 17.45 8.67 4.88
N SER A 62 17.44 7.77 5.86
CA SER A 62 16.55 6.60 5.90
C SER A 62 15.06 6.99 5.92
N THR A 63 14.69 8.05 6.64
CA THR A 63 13.31 8.58 6.68
C THR A 63 12.89 9.11 5.31
N LEU A 64 13.79 9.83 4.62
CA LEU A 64 13.53 10.36 3.28
C LEU A 64 13.40 9.22 2.26
N VAL A 65 14.28 8.22 2.31
CA VAL A 65 14.18 7.02 1.46
C VAL A 65 12.84 6.33 1.67
N PHE A 66 12.41 6.15 2.92
CA PHE A 66 11.09 5.58 3.22
C PHE A 66 9.95 6.42 2.65
N VAL A 67 9.95 7.74 2.86
CA VAL A 67 8.91 8.65 2.37
C VAL A 67 8.77 8.60 0.85
N ILE A 68 9.89 8.61 0.13
CA ILE A 68 9.90 8.53 -1.34
C ILE A 68 9.37 7.15 -1.79
N PHE A 69 9.94 6.08 -1.21
CA PHE A 69 9.58 4.72 -1.58
C PHE A 69 8.10 4.42 -1.30
N TYR A 70 7.66 4.70 -0.07
CA TYR A 70 6.30 4.46 0.37
C TYR A 70 5.31 5.35 -0.38
N GLY A 71 5.70 6.59 -0.70
CA GLY A 71 4.93 7.46 -1.58
C GLY A 71 4.70 6.83 -2.96
N LEU A 72 5.76 6.36 -3.62
CA LEU A 72 5.63 5.70 -4.92
C LEU A 72 4.73 4.44 -4.90
N ASP A 73 4.66 3.75 -3.76
CA ASP A 73 3.92 2.49 -3.62
C ASP A 73 2.45 2.66 -3.16
N TRP A 74 2.13 3.71 -2.39
CA TRP A 74 0.89 3.79 -1.62
C TRP A 74 -0.38 3.56 -2.47
N VAL A 75 -0.65 4.42 -3.45
CA VAL A 75 -1.84 4.31 -4.31
C VAL A 75 -1.54 3.55 -5.61
N ALA A 76 -0.28 3.14 -5.85
CA ALA A 76 0.13 2.39 -7.03
C ALA A 76 -0.63 1.06 -7.24
N THR A 77 -1.25 0.49 -6.20
CA THR A 77 -2.08 -0.71 -6.35
C THR A 77 -3.47 -0.46 -6.95
N VAL A 78 -3.94 0.80 -7.04
CA VAL A 78 -5.28 1.10 -7.55
C VAL A 78 -5.46 0.73 -9.03
N PRO A 79 -4.61 1.18 -9.97
CA PRO A 79 -4.74 0.83 -11.39
C PRO A 79 -4.73 -0.68 -11.67
N PRO A 80 -3.80 -1.49 -11.13
CA PRO A 80 -3.81 -2.93 -11.38
C PRO A 80 -4.99 -3.63 -10.70
N THR A 81 -5.49 -3.14 -9.56
CA THR A 81 -6.66 -3.75 -8.90
C THR A 81 -7.92 -3.59 -9.74
N ILE A 82 -8.20 -2.39 -10.25
CA ILE A 82 -9.39 -2.17 -11.08
C ILE A 82 -9.28 -2.93 -12.42
N MET A 83 -8.08 -2.99 -13.01
CA MET A 83 -7.83 -3.79 -14.20
C MET A 83 -8.07 -5.27 -13.94
N LEU A 84 -7.57 -5.80 -12.82
CA LEU A 84 -7.75 -7.21 -12.46
C LEU A 84 -9.23 -7.55 -12.25
N CYS A 85 -10.01 -6.69 -11.58
CA CYS A 85 -11.46 -6.88 -11.47
C CYS A 85 -12.14 -6.97 -12.84
N ARG A 86 -11.74 -6.12 -13.79
CA ARG A 86 -12.27 -6.13 -15.17
C ARG A 86 -11.84 -7.36 -15.96
N GLN A 87 -10.59 -7.80 -15.85
CA GLN A 87 -10.08 -8.99 -16.54
C GLN A 87 -10.74 -10.28 -16.03
N VAL A 88 -11.00 -10.38 -14.73
CA VAL A 88 -11.55 -11.60 -14.12
C VAL A 88 -13.07 -11.70 -14.26
N LEU A 89 -13.79 -10.57 -14.10
CA LEU A 89 -15.26 -10.56 -14.02
C LEU A 89 -15.93 -9.87 -15.21
N GLY A 90 -15.14 -9.46 -16.20
CA GLY A 90 -15.61 -8.74 -17.38
C GLY A 90 -15.82 -7.24 -17.14
N PRO A 91 -15.91 -6.45 -18.22
CA PRO A 91 -16.04 -5.00 -18.13
C PRO A 91 -17.37 -4.52 -17.51
N GLU A 92 -18.43 -5.32 -17.63
CA GLU A 92 -19.77 -5.01 -17.11
C GLU A 92 -19.83 -5.05 -15.57
N ARG A 93 -19.19 -6.08 -14.97
CA ARG A 93 -19.22 -6.30 -13.51
C ARG A 93 -17.99 -5.77 -12.80
N GLY A 94 -16.88 -5.58 -13.51
CA GLY A 94 -15.58 -5.19 -12.94
C GLY A 94 -15.64 -3.92 -12.10
N THR A 95 -16.36 -2.88 -12.56
CA THR A 95 -16.49 -1.61 -11.82
C THR A 95 -17.28 -1.78 -10.52
N VAL A 96 -18.38 -2.53 -10.54
CA VAL A 96 -19.21 -2.79 -9.33
C VAL A 96 -18.41 -3.58 -8.31
N VAL A 97 -17.67 -4.60 -8.76
CA VAL A 97 -16.84 -5.42 -7.88
C VAL A 97 -15.68 -4.62 -7.31
N TYR A 98 -15.03 -3.75 -8.10
CA TYR A 98 -14.03 -2.83 -7.59
C TYR A 98 -14.61 -1.93 -6.49
N GLY A 99 -15.86 -1.49 -6.61
CA GLY A 99 -16.56 -0.76 -5.55
C GLY A 99 -16.63 -1.55 -4.23
N TRP A 100 -16.95 -2.84 -4.28
CA TRP A 100 -16.93 -3.71 -3.10
C TRP A 100 -15.52 -3.97 -2.56
N VAL A 101 -14.52 -4.11 -3.43
CA VAL A 101 -13.11 -4.21 -3.04
C VAL A 101 -12.68 -2.94 -2.31
N PHE A 102 -13.06 -1.76 -2.81
CA PHE A 102 -12.77 -0.48 -2.17
C PHE A 102 -13.49 -0.35 -0.83
N ALA A 103 -14.74 -0.78 -0.72
CA ALA A 103 -15.46 -0.80 0.56
C ALA A 103 -14.75 -1.69 1.60
N ALA A 104 -14.32 -2.90 1.20
CA ALA A 104 -13.53 -3.77 2.05
C ALA A 104 -12.18 -3.15 2.45
N HIS A 105 -11.54 -2.42 1.53
CA HIS A 105 -10.31 -1.67 1.82
C HIS A 105 -10.53 -0.58 2.89
N GLN A 106 -11.64 0.16 2.83
CA GLN A 106 -11.98 1.18 3.84
C GLN A 106 -12.24 0.55 5.22
N ILE A 107 -12.96 -0.57 5.27
CA ILE A 107 -13.16 -1.32 6.52
C ILE A 107 -11.81 -1.78 7.09
N GLY A 108 -10.94 -2.35 6.25
CA GLY A 108 -9.60 -2.75 6.64
C GLY A 108 -8.75 -1.57 7.14
N GLY A 109 -8.82 -0.42 6.47
CA GLY A 109 -8.17 0.82 6.91
C GLY A 109 -8.63 1.29 8.28
N GLY A 110 -9.94 1.23 8.54
CA GLY A 110 -10.52 1.54 9.85
C GLY A 110 -10.03 0.57 10.94
N ILE A 111 -10.03 -0.74 10.67
CA ILE A 111 -9.53 -1.76 11.60
C ILE A 111 -8.03 -1.54 11.88
N ALA A 112 -7.23 -1.27 10.85
CA ALA A 112 -5.80 -1.04 11.00
C ALA A 112 -5.50 0.23 11.81
N ALA A 113 -6.22 1.33 11.55
CA ALA A 113 -6.06 2.58 12.29
C ALA A 113 -6.43 2.43 13.78
N LEU A 114 -7.58 1.81 14.07
CA LEU A 114 -8.02 1.55 15.44
C LEU A 114 -7.06 0.57 16.14
N GLY A 115 -6.68 -0.52 15.47
CA GLY A 115 -5.73 -1.50 16.00
C GLY A 115 -4.38 -0.87 16.32
N ALA A 116 -3.86 -0.01 15.43
CA ALA A 116 -2.62 0.73 15.68
C ALA A 116 -2.73 1.67 16.88
N ALA A 117 -3.88 2.33 17.08
CA ALA A 117 -4.13 3.18 18.24
C ALA A 117 -4.12 2.36 19.54
N ILE A 118 -4.84 1.23 19.58
CA ILE A 118 -4.87 0.31 20.74
C ILE A 118 -3.46 -0.22 21.05
N VAL A 119 -2.70 -0.62 20.02
CA VAL A 119 -1.31 -1.08 20.19
C VAL A 119 -0.44 0.03 20.78
N ARG A 120 -0.58 1.27 20.29
CA ARG A 120 0.18 2.42 20.80
C ARG A 120 -0.15 2.73 22.26
N GLU A 121 -1.42 2.68 22.63
CA GLU A 121 -1.88 2.96 24.00
C GLU A 121 -1.34 1.93 24.99
N ASN A 122 -1.36 0.64 24.63
CA ASN A 122 -0.93 -0.44 25.52
C ASN A 122 0.58 -0.66 25.54
N MET A 123 1.27 -0.48 24.41
CA MET A 123 2.69 -0.82 24.26
C MET A 123 3.62 0.41 24.16
N GLY A 124 3.06 1.62 24.13
CA GLY A 124 3.83 2.86 23.99
C GLY A 124 4.49 3.06 22.62
N SER A 125 4.29 2.15 21.66
CA SER A 125 4.92 2.16 20.33
C SER A 125 3.99 1.61 19.24
N TYR A 126 4.18 2.04 17.99
CA TYR A 126 3.47 1.50 16.82
C TYR A 126 4.18 0.29 16.19
N ALA A 127 5.35 -0.11 16.70
CA ALA A 127 6.19 -1.12 16.07
C ALA A 127 5.43 -2.43 15.79
N ALA A 128 4.68 -2.95 16.76
CA ALA A 128 3.90 -4.17 16.58
C ALA A 128 2.82 -4.03 15.49
N ALA A 129 2.19 -2.86 15.38
CA ALA A 129 1.19 -2.60 14.34
C ALA A 129 1.83 -2.55 12.94
N PHE A 130 3.03 -1.98 12.82
CA PHE A 130 3.79 -1.98 11.56
C PHE A 130 4.28 -3.36 11.17
N TYR A 131 4.79 -4.17 12.11
CA TYR A 131 5.16 -5.55 11.83
C TYR A 131 3.96 -6.39 11.39
N ALA A 132 2.82 -6.28 12.09
CA ALA A 132 1.61 -6.99 11.71
C ALA A 132 1.11 -6.60 10.31
N SER A 133 1.08 -5.30 10.01
CA SER A 133 0.72 -4.78 8.68
C SER A 133 1.70 -5.26 7.60
N GLY A 134 2.99 -5.26 7.91
CA GLY A 134 4.04 -5.74 7.00
C GLY A 134 3.88 -7.22 6.65
N ILE A 135 3.65 -8.07 7.66
CA ILE A 135 3.38 -9.50 7.49
C ILE A 135 2.12 -9.72 6.64
N MET A 136 1.04 -8.98 6.92
CA MET A 136 -0.20 -9.07 6.14
C MET A 136 0.00 -8.69 4.67
N CYS A 137 0.83 -7.68 4.38
CA CYS A 137 1.17 -7.31 3.01
C CYS A 137 1.97 -8.43 2.31
N VAL A 138 2.95 -9.04 2.99
CA VAL A 138 3.72 -10.18 2.43
C VAL A 138 2.79 -11.37 2.15
N ILE A 139 1.90 -11.71 3.08
CA ILE A 139 0.87 -12.74 2.87
C ILE A 139 -0.02 -12.40 1.67
N THR A 140 -0.46 -11.15 1.57
CA THR A 140 -1.30 -10.66 0.46
C THR A 140 -0.59 -10.78 -0.88
N SER A 141 0.72 -10.47 -0.94
CA SER A 141 1.51 -10.59 -2.17
C SER A 141 1.42 -12.00 -2.76
N TYR A 142 1.51 -13.03 -1.92
CA TYR A 142 1.34 -14.42 -2.33
C TYR A 142 -0.08 -14.72 -2.82
N PHE A 143 -1.12 -14.29 -2.09
CA PHE A 143 -2.52 -14.57 -2.46
C PHE A 143 -2.94 -13.91 -3.77
N VAL A 144 -2.40 -12.72 -4.10
CA VAL A 144 -2.74 -12.07 -5.37
C VAL A 144 -2.32 -12.90 -6.58
N LEU A 145 -1.21 -13.64 -6.48
CA LEU A 145 -0.78 -14.55 -7.55
C LEU A 145 -1.74 -15.74 -7.76
N GLN A 146 -2.56 -16.07 -6.76
CA GLN A 146 -3.55 -17.15 -6.83
C GLN A 146 -4.84 -16.73 -7.54
N ILE A 147 -5.02 -15.44 -7.82
CA ILE A 147 -6.17 -14.96 -8.58
C ILE A 147 -6.06 -15.51 -10.00
N LYS A 148 -7.08 -16.28 -10.42
CA LYS A 148 -7.14 -16.89 -11.75
C LYS A 148 -7.14 -15.78 -12.81
N ALA A 149 -6.14 -15.76 -13.69
CA ALA A 149 -6.23 -14.98 -14.91
C ALA A 149 -7.17 -15.68 -15.88
N THR A 150 -8.17 -14.95 -16.36
CA THR A 150 -8.88 -15.30 -17.57
C THR A 150 -7.90 -15.09 -18.72
N LYS A 151 -7.58 -16.15 -19.47
CA LYS A 151 -6.92 -16.00 -20.77
C LYS A 151 -7.88 -15.21 -21.68
N GLU A 152 -7.37 -14.16 -22.31
CA GLU A 152 -7.98 -13.62 -23.53
C GLU A 152 -8.08 -14.70 -24.60
#